data_AF-A0A2I1PAK2-F1
#
_entry.id   AF-A0A2I1PAK2-F1
#
_cell.length_a   1.000
_cell.length_b   1.000
_cell.length_c   1.000
_cell.angle_alpha   90.00
_cell.angle_beta   90.00
_cell.angle_gamma   90.00
#
_symmetry.space_group_name_H-M   'P 1'
#
loop_
_entity.id
_entity.type
_entity.pdbx_description
1 polymer ?
#
loop_
_entity_poly.entity_id
_entity_poly.type
_entity_poly.pdbx_seq_one_letter_code
_entity_poly.pdbx_strand_id
1 'polypeptide(L)'
;AAEGPPPGTGAGTAPPRNDPDHPDHPEDRGDRGDRGGGTDLANAIPLCGRHHRRLDDPRYTHTTTTGPDGATTVHFHTAHP
;
A
#
# COMPACT_ATOMS: atom_id res chain seq x y z
N ALA A 1 5.55 -42.82 -27.27
CA ALA A 1 5.08 -42.37 -25.94
C ALA A 1 4.93 -40.85 -26.03
N ALA A 2 3.69 -40.35 -25.99
CA ALA A 2 3.39 -38.93 -26.02
C ALA A 2 3.03 -38.51 -24.60
N GLU A 3 3.88 -37.72 -23.96
CA GLU A 3 3.54 -37.07 -22.69
C GLU A 3 2.83 -35.75 -23.02
N GLY A 4 1.58 -35.64 -22.57
CA GLY A 4 0.75 -34.45 -22.76
C GLY A 4 1.25 -33.24 -21.96
N PRO A 5 0.82 -32.02 -22.31
CA PRO A 5 1.22 -30.81 -21.61
C PRO A 5 0.77 -30.83 -20.14
N PRO A 6 1.55 -30.23 -19.21
CA PRO A 6 1.15 -30.17 -17.80
C PRO A 6 -0.12 -29.32 -17.64
N PRO A 7 -1.08 -29.74 -16.79
CA PRO A 7 -2.25 -28.94 -16.49
C PRO A 7 -1.91 -27.78 -15.56
N GLY A 8 -2.15 -26.56 -16.05
CA GLY A 8 -2.70 -25.43 -15.28
C GLY A 8 -1.88 -24.85 -14.12
N THR A 9 -1.39 -23.63 -14.31
CA THR A 9 -1.38 -22.64 -13.21
C THR A 9 -1.59 -21.25 -13.78
N GLY A 10 -2.82 -21.01 -14.23
CA GLY A 10 -3.32 -19.66 -14.38
C GLY A 10 -3.57 -19.08 -13.00
N ALA A 11 -2.56 -18.42 -12.42
CA ALA A 11 -2.78 -17.52 -11.28
C ALA A 11 -3.20 -16.16 -11.82
N GLY A 12 -4.39 -16.11 -12.41
CA GLY A 12 -5.14 -14.87 -12.42
C GLY A 12 -5.54 -14.60 -10.98
N THR A 13 -5.12 -13.47 -10.41
CA THR A 13 -5.65 -12.98 -9.13
C THR A 13 -7.14 -12.74 -9.33
N ALA A 14 -7.95 -13.76 -9.05
CA ALA A 14 -9.38 -13.62 -8.96
C ALA A 14 -9.66 -12.62 -7.82
N PRO A 15 -10.60 -11.67 -7.98
CA PRO A 15 -11.07 -10.90 -6.84
C PRO A 15 -11.59 -11.87 -5.77
N PRO A 16 -11.47 -11.54 -4.48
CA PRO A 16 -12.00 -12.39 -3.43
C PRO A 16 -13.47 -12.68 -3.72
N ARG A 17 -13.81 -13.96 -3.83
CA ARG A 17 -15.22 -14.37 -3.90
C ARG A 17 -15.83 -14.01 -2.56
N ASN A 18 -16.86 -13.18 -2.61
CA ASN A 18 -17.67 -12.85 -1.43
C ASN A 18 -18.51 -14.10 -1.14
N ASP A 19 -18.01 -14.99 -0.29
CA ASP A 19 -18.70 -16.21 0.12
C ASP A 19 -19.48 -15.92 1.41
N PRO A 20 -20.83 -15.87 1.36
CA PRO A 20 -21.64 -15.52 2.52
C PRO A 20 -21.65 -16.60 3.60
N ASP A 21 -21.14 -17.80 3.34
CA ASP A 21 -21.10 -18.91 4.29
C ASP A 21 -19.72 -19.05 4.97
N HIS A 22 -18.80 -18.09 4.78
CA HIS A 22 -17.53 -18.11 5.52
C HIS A 22 -17.81 -17.86 7.01
N PRO A 23 -17.48 -18.84 7.89
CA PRO A 23 -17.74 -18.68 9.32
C PRO A 23 -16.91 -17.53 9.87
N ASP A 24 -17.57 -16.60 10.56
CA ASP A 24 -16.92 -15.57 11.36
C ASP A 24 -16.07 -16.27 12.44
N HIS A 25 -14.76 -16.40 12.20
CA HIS A 25 -13.83 -16.92 13.20
C HIS A 25 -13.45 -15.78 14.16
N PRO A 26 -13.89 -15.82 15.44
CA PRO A 26 -13.64 -14.74 16.40
C PRO A 26 -12.16 -14.62 16.82
N GLU A 27 -11.30 -15.52 16.34
CA GLU A 27 -9.90 -15.64 16.74
C GLU A 27 -8.93 -15.03 15.72
N ASP A 28 -9.42 -14.53 14.58
CA ASP A 28 -8.62 -13.73 13.63
C ASP A 28 -8.52 -12.26 14.08
N ARG A 29 -8.12 -12.06 15.34
CA ARG A 29 -7.75 -10.73 15.85
C ARG A 29 -6.26 -10.48 15.67
N GLY A 30 -5.75 -10.82 14.49
CA GLY A 30 -4.39 -10.51 14.03
C GLY A 30 -4.23 -9.03 13.71
N ASP A 31 -4.33 -8.17 14.73
CA ASP A 31 -4.29 -6.71 14.62
C ASP A 31 -2.86 -6.18 14.37
N ARG A 32 -2.32 -6.39 13.16
CA ARG A 32 -1.22 -5.57 12.64
C ARG A 32 -0.95 -5.65 11.13
N GLY A 33 -1.97 -5.92 10.33
CA GLY A 33 -1.89 -5.75 8.88
C GLY A 33 -3.30 -5.59 8.37
N ASP A 34 -3.57 -4.48 7.68
CA ASP A 34 -4.83 -4.24 6.97
C ASP A 34 -6.03 -3.77 7.83
N ARG A 35 -5.82 -2.83 8.75
CA ARG A 35 -6.89 -1.85 8.99
C ARG A 35 -6.91 -0.89 7.80
N GLY A 36 -7.54 -1.30 6.71
CA GLY A 36 -7.80 -0.45 5.55
C GLY A 36 -8.56 0.80 5.97
N GLY A 37 -7.82 1.84 6.36
CA GLY A 37 -8.35 3.19 6.49
C GLY A 37 -8.58 3.75 5.09
N GLY A 38 -9.66 4.53 4.93
CA GLY A 38 -9.87 5.27 3.69
C GLY A 38 -8.63 6.10 3.37
N THR A 39 -8.17 6.06 2.12
CA THR A 39 -7.05 6.88 1.67
C THR A 39 -7.42 8.35 1.82
N ASP A 40 -6.70 9.07 2.66
CA ASP A 40 -6.82 10.53 2.73
C ASP A 40 -6.22 11.15 1.46
N LEU A 41 -7.09 11.50 0.52
CA LEU A 41 -6.69 12.12 -0.75
C LEU A 41 -6.12 13.52 -0.57
N ALA A 42 -6.44 14.22 0.53
CA ALA A 42 -5.82 15.52 0.82
C ALA A 42 -4.33 15.36 1.16
N ASN A 43 -3.93 14.17 1.66
CA ASN A 43 -2.55 13.81 1.93
C ASN A 43 -1.90 12.94 0.83
N ALA A 44 -2.63 12.62 -0.25
CA ALA A 44 -2.16 11.80 -1.36
C ALA A 44 -1.35 12.60 -2.40
N ILE A 45 -0.28 13.26 -1.95
CA ILE A 45 0.51 14.18 -2.78
C ILE A 45 1.28 13.40 -3.85
N PRO A 46 1.10 13.70 -5.16
CA PRO A 46 1.85 13.02 -6.21
C PRO A 46 3.32 13.46 -6.19
N LEU A 47 4.22 12.49 -6.04
CA LEU A 47 5.67 12.70 -6.07
C LEU A 47 6.31 12.00 -7.27
N CYS A 48 7.39 12.59 -7.79
CA CYS A 48 8.21 11.87 -8.76
C CYS A 48 8.91 10.68 -8.09
N GLY A 49 9.24 9.63 -8.85
CA GLY A 49 9.78 8.39 -8.30
C GLY A 49 11.06 8.54 -7.47
N ARG A 50 11.84 9.60 -7.67
CA ARG A 50 13.00 9.90 -6.80
C ARG A 50 12.57 10.35 -5.40
N HIS A 51 11.57 11.23 -5.30
CA HIS A 51 11.09 11.74 -4.00
C HIS A 51 10.16 10.74 -3.33
N HIS A 52 9.39 9.97 -4.09
CA HIS A 52 8.60 8.87 -3.55
C HIS A 52 9.46 7.87 -2.78
N ARG A 53 10.62 7.48 -3.35
CA ARG A 53 11.58 6.59 -2.66
C ARG A 53 12.14 7.13 -1.34
N ARG A 54 12.10 8.45 -1.10
CA ARG A 54 12.57 9.05 0.15
C ARG A 54 11.55 8.95 1.28
N LEU A 55 10.27 8.68 0.98
CA LEU A 55 9.25 8.46 2.01
C LEU A 55 9.53 7.18 2.80
N ASP A 56 10.05 6.15 2.11
CA ASP A 56 10.33 4.83 2.68
C ASP A 56 11.80 4.65 3.13
N ASP A 57 12.68 5.63 2.84
CA ASP A 57 14.10 5.56 3.21
C ASP A 57 14.29 6.05 4.65
N PRO A 58 14.73 5.20 5.60
CA PRO A 58 14.89 5.56 7.01
C PRO A 58 15.96 6.63 7.26
N ARG A 59 16.81 6.94 6.26
CA ARG A 59 17.78 8.04 6.33
C ARG A 59 17.11 9.41 6.19
N TYR A 60 15.82 9.46 5.87
CA TYR A 60 15.09 10.70 5.71
C TYR A 60 13.87 10.76 6.64
N THR A 61 13.62 11.97 7.14
CA THR A 61 12.32 12.36 7.67
C THR A 61 11.71 13.41 6.76
N HIS A 62 10.40 13.63 6.85
CA HIS A 62 9.75 14.64 6.04
C HIS A 62 8.67 15.41 6.80
N THR A 63 8.43 16.63 6.35
CA THR A 63 7.30 17.46 6.78
C THR A 63 6.52 17.93 5.56
N THR A 64 5.23 18.14 5.72
CA THR A 64 4.33 18.59 4.66
C THR A 64 3.65 19.88 5.08
N THR A 65 3.61 20.86 4.19
CA THR A 65 2.87 22.11 4.40
C THR A 65 2.01 22.40 3.19
N THR A 66 0.77 22.84 3.42
CA THR A 66 -0.15 23.28 2.36
C THR A 66 -0.38 24.77 2.50
N GLY A 67 -0.10 25.52 1.44
CA GLY A 67 -0.30 26.96 1.37
C GLY A 67 -1.77 27.34 1.17
N PRO A 68 -2.10 28.63 1.31
CA PRO A 68 -3.47 29.13 1.13
C PRO A 68 -4.00 29.02 -0.31
N ASP A 69 -3.11 28.82 -1.27
CA ASP A 69 -3.40 28.55 -2.69
C ASP A 69 -3.59 27.05 -3.00
N GLY A 70 -3.51 26.19 -1.99
CA GLY A 70 -3.58 24.73 -2.13
C GLY A 70 -2.28 24.08 -2.61
N ALA A 71 -1.21 24.86 -2.84
CA ALA A 71 0.09 24.31 -3.17
C ALA A 71 0.65 23.56 -1.96
N THR A 72 1.00 22.30 -2.16
CA THR A 72 1.57 21.46 -1.09
C THR A 72 3.05 21.23 -1.31
N THR A 73 3.84 21.50 -0.27
CA THR A 73 5.29 21.32 -0.27
C THR A 73 5.69 20.23 0.70
N VAL A 74 6.48 19.27 0.21
CA VAL A 74 7.07 18.21 1.03
C VAL A 74 8.56 18.49 1.21
N HIS A 75 8.97 18.72 2.45
CA HIS A 75 10.36 18.97 2.83
C HIS A 75 10.98 17.67 3.35
N PHE A 76 12.07 17.23 2.73
CA PHE A 76 12.85 16.07 3.19
C PHE A 76 14.08 16.54 3.95
N HIS A 77 14.32 15.93 5.10
CA HIS A 77 15.47 16.17 5.96
C HIS A 77 16.24 14.88 6.14
N THR A 78 17.56 14.93 6.17
CA THR A 78 18.36 13.77 6.56
C THR A 78 18.16 13.51 8.05
N ALA A 79 17.70 12.31 8.40
CA ALA A 79 17.72 11.84 9.77
C ALA A 79 19.19 11.74 10.20
N HIS A 80 19.62 12.56 11.16
CA HIS A 80 20.90 12.31 11.82
C HIS A 80 20.77 11.05 12.68
N PRO A 81 21.76 10.13 12.66
CA PRO A 81 21.77 8.97 13.54
C PRO A 81 21.94 9.37 15.01
#